data_AF-A0A1E3HWR3-F1
#
_entry.id   AF-A0A1E3HWR3-F1
#
_cell.length_a   1.000
_cell.length_b   1.000
_cell.length_c   1.000
_cell.angle_alpha   90.00
_cell.angle_beta   90.00
_cell.angle_gamma   90.00
#
_symmetry.space_group_name_H-M   'P 1'
#
loop_
_entity.id
_entity.type
_entity.pdbx_description
1 polymer ?
#
loop_
_entity_poly.entity_id
_entity_poly.type
_entity_poly.pdbx_seq_one_letter_code
_entity_poly.pdbx_strand_id
1 'polypeptide(L)'
;MAFRGYHDGIKLASDAATKAIQIEASLSSLSPLTSPIPTLQRAFPAYIAAAESYSNLLSSKLVPPGDVEGVKKKWRLVLDRAEKVKGRIEQLGGHVAKAQVGDEGEEGVVIRRGGRMNGIDLPLWSTPSPTFDTGNLYREATQPELAAAQLDLDPEWREIAEDCWEHQVSDGIWVLRQGPVADCSVVAAMGVGVEHDRLFETTFGWNNLYPQGADGRPRHSENGKYVLKLLLNGAWRSVVFDSLLPHSLRDGTPLFTTCHLNVLSSSTAVGTPWTPLALKGYFKVHGGYSLQGSNPSSDIYEFTGWIPERAVFKGGFQREKEWSRVKDAWERGNVMVSLGTGQSVREGLVKHHAYGVVRLREEGDQRLLDIIDPGATSFSLSWDAVCVDFESLHLNWKPVLLPSIATRHWSWAKPQTSSFEIDIETTNPQYRLQAQCSSSTGMPEVWVLLSQHIVSRDRPLDDIALHVFEEFGAGQKRRAGAVHSERLEQTNPYVNGNHVLVRYQLRRPSSSLIVVPSRDRGVYQTGFTLRAFAPEGVSLELTRLSRTMPFSETITGSLDSRNAGGHPGWPTHMINPQYRVVVQPTRGREKASGRIIVRGDKDSTLNARLVWGKEERVFE
;
A
#
# COMPACT_ATOMS: atom_id res chain seq x y z
N MET A 1 -5.94 -10.58 -18.66
CA MET A 1 -6.83 -11.56 -19.33
C MET A 1 -6.13 -12.91 -19.43
N ALA A 2 -6.78 -13.99 -18.98
CA ALA A 2 -6.24 -15.34 -19.06
C ALA A 2 -7.01 -16.15 -20.11
N PHE A 3 -6.40 -16.41 -21.26
CA PHE A 3 -6.89 -17.37 -22.27
C PHE A 3 -6.17 -18.70 -22.09
N ARG A 4 -6.90 -19.81 -22.27
CA ARG A 4 -6.40 -21.18 -22.00
C ARG A 4 -5.62 -21.79 -23.16
N GLY A 5 -5.67 -21.19 -24.35
CA GLY A 5 -4.93 -21.64 -25.52
C GLY A 5 -4.85 -20.58 -26.62
N TYR A 6 -4.02 -20.84 -27.63
CA TYR A 6 -3.79 -19.93 -28.76
C TYR A 6 -5.06 -19.54 -29.52
N HIS A 7 -5.91 -20.53 -29.81
CA HIS A 7 -7.15 -20.34 -30.58
C HIS A 7 -8.16 -19.42 -29.85
N ASP A 8 -8.24 -19.54 -28.53
CA ASP A 8 -9.09 -18.67 -27.70
C ASP A 8 -8.52 -17.25 -27.65
N GLY A 9 -7.20 -17.12 -27.46
CA GLY A 9 -6.52 -15.83 -27.41
C GLY A 9 -6.61 -15.06 -28.73
N ILE A 10 -6.42 -15.74 -29.87
CA ILE A 10 -6.49 -15.09 -31.19
C ILE A 10 -7.92 -14.69 -31.56
N LYS A 11 -8.91 -15.49 -31.17
CA LYS A 11 -10.33 -15.17 -31.35
C LYS A 11 -10.71 -13.94 -30.53
N LEU A 12 -10.39 -13.93 -29.24
CA LEU A 12 -10.68 -12.81 -28.34
C LEU A 12 -10.05 -11.49 -28.82
N ALA A 13 -8.78 -11.51 -29.24
CA ALA A 13 -8.11 -10.33 -29.78
C ALA A 13 -8.76 -9.85 -31.10
N SER A 14 -9.18 -10.78 -31.96
CA SER A 14 -9.83 -10.46 -33.23
C SER A 14 -11.26 -9.93 -33.05
N ASP A 15 -12.01 -10.46 -32.08
CA ASP A 15 -13.35 -9.97 -31.72
C ASP A 15 -13.27 -8.55 -31.15
N ALA A 16 -12.28 -8.28 -30.28
CA ALA A 16 -12.01 -6.94 -29.76
C ALA A 16 -11.69 -5.94 -30.89
N ALA A 17 -10.86 -6.35 -31.85
CA ALA A 17 -10.53 -5.52 -33.01
C ALA A 17 -11.76 -5.25 -33.90
N THR A 18 -12.59 -6.26 -34.14
CA THR A 18 -13.83 -6.14 -34.92
C THR A 18 -14.81 -5.18 -34.25
N LYS A 19 -14.94 -5.26 -32.92
CA LYS A 19 -15.76 -4.34 -32.13
C LYS A 19 -15.26 -2.89 -32.24
N ALA A 20 -13.95 -2.67 -32.18
CA ALA A 20 -13.36 -1.33 -32.36
C ALA A 20 -13.69 -0.75 -33.75
N ILE A 21 -13.56 -1.59 -34.80
CA ILE A 21 -13.92 -1.23 -36.18
C ILE A 21 -15.40 -0.89 -36.31
N GLN A 22 -16.30 -1.66 -35.68
CA GLN A 22 -17.74 -1.38 -35.71
C GLN A 22 -18.08 -0.04 -35.04
N ILE A 23 -17.42 0.28 -33.91
CA ILE A 23 -17.61 1.58 -33.24
C ILE A 23 -17.14 2.71 -34.15
N GLU A 24 -15.97 2.59 -34.79
CA GLU A 24 -15.49 3.60 -35.73
C GLU A 24 -16.39 3.71 -36.97
N ALA A 25 -16.87 2.59 -37.51
CA ALA A 25 -17.76 2.56 -38.67
C ALA A 25 -19.10 3.27 -38.42
N SER A 26 -19.56 3.32 -37.16
CA SER A 26 -20.77 4.07 -36.79
C SER A 26 -20.67 5.59 -37.00
N LEU A 27 -19.48 6.12 -37.32
CA LEU A 27 -19.33 7.51 -37.74
C LEU A 27 -20.08 7.82 -39.03
N SER A 28 -20.24 6.85 -39.93
CA SER A 28 -20.91 7.04 -41.22
C SER A 28 -22.44 7.21 -41.09
N SER A 29 -23.02 6.82 -39.95
CA SER A 29 -24.45 6.94 -39.67
C SER A 29 -24.80 8.16 -38.79
N LEU A 30 -23.81 8.98 -38.42
CA LEU A 30 -24.05 10.21 -37.66
C LEU A 30 -24.66 11.31 -38.54
N SER A 31 -25.57 12.09 -37.96
CA SER A 31 -26.09 13.31 -38.58
C SER A 31 -24.97 14.33 -38.81
N PRO A 32 -24.99 15.13 -39.89
CA PRO A 32 -24.01 16.19 -40.15
C PRO A 32 -23.90 17.25 -39.04
N LEU A 33 -24.90 17.35 -38.16
CA LEU A 33 -24.94 18.29 -37.04
C LEU A 33 -24.36 17.71 -35.73
N THR A 34 -24.02 16.42 -35.70
CA THR A 34 -23.52 15.74 -34.50
C THR A 34 -22.00 15.68 -34.53
N SER A 35 -21.34 16.11 -33.46
CA SER A 35 -19.88 16.00 -33.35
C SER A 35 -19.44 14.54 -33.46
N PRO A 36 -18.43 14.21 -34.28
CA PRO A 36 -17.87 12.86 -34.35
C PRO A 36 -16.95 12.52 -33.17
N ILE A 37 -16.58 13.52 -32.35
CA ILE A 37 -15.64 13.38 -31.23
C ILE A 37 -16.07 12.29 -30.23
N PRO A 38 -17.34 12.20 -29.75
CA PRO A 38 -17.73 11.18 -28.77
C PRO A 38 -17.61 9.76 -29.31
N THR A 39 -17.91 9.54 -30.59
CA THR A 39 -17.78 8.23 -31.23
C THR A 39 -16.31 7.85 -31.43
N LEU A 40 -15.47 8.81 -31.84
CA LEU A 40 -14.02 8.61 -31.93
C LEU A 40 -13.39 8.34 -30.55
N GLN A 41 -13.80 9.07 -29.51
CA GLN A 41 -13.37 8.87 -28.11
C GLN A 41 -13.79 7.51 -27.55
N ARG A 42 -14.84 6.87 -28.10
CA ARG A 42 -15.21 5.48 -27.79
C ARG A 42 -14.44 4.46 -28.64
N ALA A 43 -14.14 4.78 -29.90
CA ALA A 43 -13.39 3.90 -30.80
C ALA A 43 -11.93 3.75 -30.35
N PHE A 44 -11.28 4.85 -29.95
CA PHE A 44 -9.88 4.86 -29.55
C PHE A 44 -9.52 3.85 -28.43
N PRO A 45 -10.17 3.85 -27.25
CA PRO A 45 -9.87 2.89 -26.21
C PRO A 45 -10.21 1.45 -26.61
N ALA A 46 -11.20 1.24 -27.48
CA ALA A 46 -11.51 -0.09 -28.01
C ALA A 46 -10.38 -0.64 -28.91
N TYR A 47 -9.76 0.22 -29.74
CA TYR A 47 -8.57 -0.15 -30.50
C TYR A 47 -7.39 -0.49 -29.59
N ILE A 48 -7.21 0.23 -28.49
CA ILE A 48 -6.09 -0.04 -27.58
C ILE A 48 -6.31 -1.35 -26.82
N ALA A 49 -7.51 -1.61 -26.32
CA ALA A 49 -7.85 -2.88 -25.69
C ALA A 49 -7.62 -4.08 -26.64
N ALA A 50 -7.89 -3.90 -27.94
CA ALA A 50 -7.58 -4.90 -28.96
C ALA A 50 -6.05 -5.07 -29.14
N ALA A 51 -5.28 -3.97 -29.17
CA ALA A 51 -3.82 -4.02 -29.25
C ALA A 51 -3.19 -4.70 -28.01
N GLU A 52 -3.70 -4.42 -26.82
CA GLU A 52 -3.29 -5.09 -25.57
C GLU A 52 -3.59 -6.59 -25.60
N SER A 53 -4.75 -6.98 -26.13
CA SER A 53 -5.12 -8.40 -26.27
C SER A 53 -4.14 -9.14 -27.18
N TYR A 54 -3.75 -8.54 -28.31
CA TYR A 54 -2.71 -9.09 -29.17
C TYR A 54 -1.32 -9.11 -28.51
N SER A 55 -0.95 -8.05 -27.77
CA SER A 55 0.34 -7.97 -27.06
C SER A 55 0.46 -9.02 -25.95
N ASN A 56 -0.61 -9.22 -25.19
CA ASN A 56 -0.70 -10.26 -24.16
C ASN A 56 -0.61 -11.66 -24.75
N LEU A 57 -1.24 -11.90 -25.91
CA LEU A 57 -1.13 -13.16 -26.64
C LEU A 57 0.31 -13.42 -27.12
N LEU A 58 0.99 -12.41 -27.68
CA LEU A 58 2.39 -12.52 -28.08
C LEU A 58 3.33 -12.81 -26.89
N SER A 59 2.98 -12.30 -25.71
CA SER A 59 3.76 -12.47 -24.48
C SER A 59 3.52 -13.81 -23.77
N SER A 60 2.44 -14.54 -24.08
CA SER A 60 2.00 -15.71 -23.32
C SER A 60 2.72 -17.02 -23.67
N LYS A 61 3.68 -17.00 -24.61
CA LYS A 61 4.34 -18.20 -25.20
C LYS A 61 3.38 -19.22 -25.84
N LEU A 62 2.08 -18.91 -25.93
CA LEU A 62 1.07 -19.80 -26.50
C LEU A 62 1.04 -19.76 -28.03
N VAL A 63 1.62 -18.73 -28.66
CA VAL A 63 1.59 -18.55 -30.12
C VAL A 63 2.59 -19.50 -30.80
N PRO A 64 2.16 -20.35 -31.75
CA PRO A 64 3.06 -21.20 -32.52
C PRO A 64 4.09 -20.36 -33.30
N PRO A 65 5.36 -20.81 -33.44
CA PRO A 65 6.42 -20.03 -34.08
C PRO A 65 6.09 -19.52 -35.49
N GLY A 66 5.34 -20.30 -36.29
CA GLY A 66 4.91 -19.92 -37.64
C GLY A 66 3.89 -18.79 -37.69
N ASP A 67 3.14 -18.57 -36.60
CA ASP A 67 2.05 -17.60 -36.55
C ASP A 67 2.44 -16.26 -35.89
N VAL A 68 3.59 -16.21 -35.22
CA VAL A 68 4.06 -15.03 -34.49
C VAL A 68 4.07 -13.78 -35.36
N GLU A 69 4.56 -13.88 -36.60
CA GLU A 69 4.64 -12.73 -37.49
C GLU A 69 3.25 -12.28 -37.98
N GLY A 70 2.32 -13.22 -38.18
CA GLY A 70 0.93 -12.92 -38.50
C GLY A 70 0.21 -12.18 -37.36
N VAL A 71 0.41 -12.61 -36.12
CA VAL A 71 -0.14 -11.95 -34.93
C VAL A 71 0.48 -10.57 -34.72
N LYS A 72 1.80 -10.43 -34.90
CA LYS A 72 2.49 -9.12 -34.86
C LYS A 72 1.96 -8.16 -35.92
N LYS A 73 1.67 -8.62 -37.13
CA LYS A 73 1.10 -7.79 -38.20
C LYS A 73 -0.29 -7.25 -37.82
N LYS A 74 -1.16 -8.09 -37.24
CA LYS A 74 -2.48 -7.65 -36.75
C LYS A 74 -2.37 -6.67 -35.59
N TRP A 75 -1.47 -6.92 -34.63
CA TRP A 75 -1.16 -6.01 -33.53
C TRP A 75 -0.76 -4.62 -34.03
N ARG A 76 0.20 -4.54 -34.96
CA ARG A 76 0.63 -3.27 -35.58
C ARG A 76 -0.53 -2.56 -36.29
N LEU A 77 -1.34 -3.28 -37.06
CA LEU A 77 -2.47 -2.68 -37.80
C LEU A 77 -3.49 -2.00 -36.86
N VAL A 78 -3.80 -2.64 -35.74
CA VAL A 78 -4.73 -2.12 -34.73
C VAL A 78 -4.12 -0.90 -34.03
N LEU A 79 -2.81 -0.92 -33.75
CA LEU A 79 -2.09 0.19 -33.14
C LEU A 79 -2.03 1.42 -34.07
N ASP A 80 -1.66 1.23 -35.33
CA ASP A 80 -1.68 2.27 -36.37
C ASP A 80 -3.07 2.90 -36.52
N ARG A 81 -4.13 2.09 -36.39
CA ARG A 81 -5.50 2.59 -36.46
C ARG A 81 -5.84 3.41 -35.22
N ALA A 82 -5.41 3.00 -34.03
CA ALA A 82 -5.57 3.77 -32.80
C ALA A 82 -4.89 5.14 -32.92
N GLU A 83 -3.67 5.21 -33.46
CA GLU A 83 -2.95 6.46 -33.69
C GLU A 83 -3.68 7.39 -34.67
N LYS A 84 -4.24 6.84 -35.76
CA LYS A 84 -5.05 7.62 -36.72
C LYS A 84 -6.32 8.17 -36.08
N VAL A 85 -7.02 7.37 -35.28
CA VAL A 85 -8.20 7.83 -34.52
C VAL A 85 -7.81 8.92 -33.54
N LYS A 86 -6.66 8.78 -32.87
CA LYS A 86 -6.13 9.80 -31.95
C LYS A 86 -5.87 11.13 -32.64
N GLY A 87 -5.12 11.11 -33.74
CA GLY A 87 -4.83 12.32 -34.51
C GLY A 87 -6.10 12.99 -35.03
N ARG A 88 -7.13 12.22 -35.40
CA ARG A 88 -8.43 12.76 -35.82
C ARG A 88 -9.19 13.45 -34.68
N ILE A 89 -9.09 12.95 -33.45
CA ILE A 89 -9.71 13.58 -32.27
C ILE A 89 -9.01 14.91 -31.97
N GLU A 90 -7.68 14.94 -32.00
CA GLU A 90 -6.86 16.14 -31.76
C GLU A 90 -7.14 17.22 -32.82
N GLN A 91 -7.25 16.86 -34.10
CA GLN A 91 -7.62 17.79 -35.18
C GLN A 91 -9.00 18.42 -35.01
N LEU A 92 -9.92 17.76 -34.31
CA LEU A 92 -11.27 18.24 -34.06
C LEU A 92 -11.37 19.05 -32.74
N GLY A 93 -10.24 19.38 -32.10
CA GLY A 93 -10.19 20.07 -30.82
C GLY A 93 -10.59 19.20 -29.62
N GLY A 94 -10.70 17.88 -29.82
CA GLY A 94 -10.91 16.91 -28.75
C GLY A 94 -9.57 16.43 -28.19
N HIS A 95 -9.59 15.93 -26.96
CA HIS A 95 -8.42 15.32 -26.34
C HIS A 95 -8.66 13.84 -26.14
N VAL A 96 -7.65 13.05 -26.45
CA VAL A 96 -7.63 11.61 -26.21
C VAL A 96 -6.87 11.38 -24.93
N ALA A 97 -7.58 10.98 -23.87
CA ALA A 97 -6.91 10.46 -22.69
C ALA A 97 -5.99 9.32 -23.14
N LYS A 98 -4.72 9.32 -22.70
CA LYS A 98 -3.81 8.18 -22.90
C LYS A 98 -4.59 6.92 -22.66
N ALA A 99 -4.55 6.01 -23.62
CA ALA A 99 -5.33 4.81 -23.59
C ALA A 99 -5.20 4.14 -22.23
N GLN A 100 -6.28 4.16 -21.45
CA GLN A 100 -6.28 3.56 -20.15
C GLN A 100 -6.31 2.07 -20.40
N VAL A 101 -5.19 1.41 -20.10
CA VAL A 101 -5.18 -0.02 -19.79
C VAL A 101 -6.38 -0.23 -18.86
N GLY A 102 -7.30 -1.14 -19.20
CA GLY A 102 -8.45 -1.41 -18.33
C GLY A 102 -7.96 -1.66 -16.90
N ASP A 103 -8.74 -1.31 -15.89
CA ASP A 103 -8.27 -1.32 -14.48
C ASP A 103 -7.58 -2.64 -14.09
N GLU A 104 -8.05 -3.79 -14.59
CA GLU A 104 -7.43 -5.11 -14.41
C GLU A 104 -6.02 -5.23 -15.04
N GLY A 105 -5.82 -4.64 -16.22
CA GLY A 105 -4.53 -4.65 -16.89
C GLY A 105 -3.52 -3.71 -16.22
N GLU A 106 -3.95 -2.53 -15.74
CA GLU A 106 -3.09 -1.65 -14.94
C GLU A 106 -2.68 -2.35 -13.65
N GLU A 107 -3.64 -2.94 -12.92
CA GLU A 107 -3.40 -3.67 -11.69
C GLU A 107 -2.38 -4.80 -11.89
N GLY A 108 -2.53 -5.61 -12.95
CA GLY A 108 -1.57 -6.66 -13.30
C GLY A 108 -0.15 -6.13 -13.58
N VAL A 109 -0.02 -4.96 -14.20
CA VAL A 109 1.28 -4.30 -14.44
C VAL A 109 1.89 -3.79 -13.14
N VAL A 110 1.08 -3.18 -12.27
CA VAL A 110 1.51 -2.67 -10.97
C VAL A 110 2.02 -3.81 -10.08
N ILE A 111 1.29 -4.92 -9.99
CA ILE A 111 1.70 -6.11 -9.24
C ILE A 111 3.01 -6.69 -9.80
N ARG A 112 3.13 -6.77 -11.13
CA ARG A 112 4.36 -7.27 -11.77
C ARG A 112 5.56 -6.38 -11.46
N ARG A 113 5.41 -5.06 -11.59
CA ARG A 113 6.48 -4.10 -11.27
C ARG A 113 6.86 -4.14 -9.79
N GLY A 114 5.87 -4.30 -8.90
CA GLY A 114 6.11 -4.48 -7.47
C GLY A 114 6.86 -5.77 -7.12
N GLY A 115 7.04 -6.68 -8.09
CA GLY A 115 7.87 -7.88 -7.97
C GLY A 115 9.34 -7.69 -8.29
N ARG A 116 9.81 -6.45 -8.48
CA ARG A 116 11.24 -6.17 -8.63
C ARG A 116 11.68 -5.16 -7.58
N MET A 117 12.54 -5.58 -6.66
CA MET A 117 13.02 -4.75 -5.53
C MET A 117 14.54 -4.87 -5.41
N ASN A 118 15.25 -3.75 -5.28
CA ASN A 118 16.72 -3.71 -5.18
C ASN A 118 17.43 -4.54 -6.27
N GLY A 119 16.87 -4.56 -7.48
CA GLY A 119 17.39 -5.34 -8.62
C GLY A 119 17.03 -6.83 -8.62
N ILE A 120 16.37 -7.33 -7.57
CA ILE A 120 15.98 -8.73 -7.39
C ILE A 120 14.56 -8.95 -7.93
N ASP A 121 14.37 -10.01 -8.71
CA ASP A 121 13.05 -10.48 -9.16
C ASP A 121 12.42 -11.40 -8.11
N LEU A 122 11.20 -11.07 -7.71
CA LEU A 122 10.46 -11.66 -6.60
C LEU A 122 9.11 -12.20 -7.14
N PRO A 123 9.07 -13.49 -7.54
CA PRO A 123 7.84 -14.09 -8.06
C PRO A 123 6.77 -14.13 -6.98
N LEU A 124 5.51 -14.22 -7.42
CA LEU A 124 4.38 -14.45 -6.53
C LEU A 124 4.59 -15.77 -5.76
N TRP A 125 4.19 -15.77 -4.49
CA TRP A 125 4.33 -16.92 -3.62
C TRP A 125 3.59 -18.14 -4.18
N SER A 126 4.30 -19.25 -4.21
CA SER A 126 3.75 -20.59 -4.40
C SER A 126 4.42 -21.52 -3.40
N THR A 127 3.65 -22.45 -2.82
CA THR A 127 4.22 -23.45 -1.90
C THR A 127 5.33 -24.23 -2.60
N PRO A 128 6.55 -24.31 -2.03
CA PRO A 128 7.64 -25.05 -2.62
C PRO A 128 7.34 -26.54 -2.75
N SER A 129 7.92 -27.19 -3.77
CA SER A 129 7.89 -28.66 -3.90
C SER A 129 8.56 -29.32 -2.68
N PRO A 130 8.13 -30.52 -2.24
CA PRO A 130 8.85 -31.30 -1.23
C PRO A 130 10.33 -31.57 -1.59
N THR A 131 10.68 -31.51 -2.88
CA THR A 131 12.03 -31.69 -3.41
C THR A 131 12.76 -30.36 -3.69
N PHE A 132 12.24 -29.24 -3.18
CA PHE A 132 12.79 -27.90 -3.46
C PHE A 132 14.25 -27.75 -3.02
N ASP A 133 14.62 -28.40 -1.91
CA ASP A 133 15.92 -28.34 -1.26
C ASP A 133 16.78 -29.59 -1.50
N THR A 134 16.45 -30.43 -2.48
CA THR A 134 17.24 -31.63 -2.80
C THR A 134 18.15 -31.40 -4.01
N GLY A 135 19.16 -32.26 -4.17
CA GLY A 135 20.09 -32.24 -5.31
C GLY A 135 21.38 -31.48 -5.02
N ASN A 136 21.91 -30.77 -6.04
CA ASN A 136 23.19 -30.09 -5.94
C ASN A 136 23.14 -28.94 -4.92
N LEU A 137 24.26 -28.72 -4.23
CA LEU A 137 24.46 -27.60 -3.32
C LEU A 137 24.06 -26.27 -3.97
N TYR A 138 23.19 -25.53 -3.29
CA TYR A 138 22.73 -24.22 -3.70
C TYR A 138 23.55 -23.14 -2.99
N ARG A 139 24.18 -22.28 -3.79
CA ARG A 139 24.90 -21.10 -3.34
C ARG A 139 24.56 -19.90 -4.20
N GLU A 140 24.43 -18.76 -3.55
CA GLU A 140 24.23 -17.51 -4.25
C GLU A 140 25.53 -17.04 -4.88
N ALA A 141 25.44 -16.51 -6.10
CA ALA A 141 26.58 -15.87 -6.75
C ALA A 141 27.01 -14.58 -6.02
N THR A 142 26.09 -13.95 -5.28
CA THR A 142 26.34 -12.70 -4.55
C THR A 142 25.54 -12.72 -3.26
N GLN A 143 26.24 -12.55 -2.14
CA GLN A 143 25.61 -12.44 -0.83
C GLN A 143 25.06 -11.02 -0.60
N PRO A 144 24.10 -10.83 0.31
CA PRO A 144 23.64 -9.50 0.69
C PRO A 144 24.79 -8.61 1.15
N GLU A 145 24.73 -7.33 0.81
CA GLU A 145 25.71 -6.34 1.26
C GLU A 145 25.77 -6.30 2.79
N LEU A 146 26.98 -6.42 3.35
CA LEU A 146 27.23 -6.24 4.78
C LEU A 146 27.39 -4.75 5.09
N ALA A 147 26.94 -4.32 6.26
CA ALA A 147 27.16 -2.93 6.66
C ALA A 147 28.59 -2.67 7.14
N ALA A 148 28.95 -1.40 7.25
CA ALA A 148 30.30 -0.97 7.65
C ALA A 148 30.80 -1.64 8.94
N ALA A 149 29.96 -1.67 10.00
CA ALA A 149 30.35 -2.27 11.28
C ALA A 149 30.55 -3.81 11.21
N GLN A 150 29.88 -4.50 10.28
CA GLN A 150 30.14 -5.91 9.99
C GLN A 150 31.48 -6.08 9.28
N LEU A 151 31.78 -5.22 8.30
CA LEU A 151 33.03 -5.26 7.52
C LEU A 151 34.26 -5.00 8.39
N ASP A 152 34.15 -4.12 9.39
CA ASP A 152 35.23 -3.81 10.35
C ASP A 152 35.66 -5.03 11.20
N LEU A 153 34.78 -6.04 11.29
CA LEU A 153 34.99 -7.28 12.05
C LEU A 153 35.52 -8.45 11.22
N ASP A 154 36.01 -8.17 10.00
CA ASP A 154 36.61 -9.16 9.09
C ASP A 154 35.67 -10.36 8.82
N PRO A 155 34.56 -10.14 8.11
CA PRO A 155 33.48 -11.11 8.02
C PRO A 155 33.77 -12.24 7.03
N GLU A 156 33.34 -13.44 7.37
CA GLU A 156 33.25 -14.59 6.47
C GLU A 156 31.84 -15.19 6.44
N TRP A 157 31.43 -15.69 5.28
CA TRP A 157 30.13 -16.35 5.11
C TRP A 157 30.26 -17.84 5.41
N ARG A 158 29.58 -18.32 6.44
CA ARG A 158 29.70 -19.70 6.95
C ARG A 158 28.33 -20.37 7.08
N GLU A 159 28.29 -21.69 6.94
CA GLU A 159 27.11 -22.49 7.26
C GLU A 159 26.80 -22.50 8.76
N ILE A 160 25.52 -22.63 9.10
CA ILE A 160 25.10 -23.01 10.45
C ILE A 160 25.28 -24.53 10.59
N ALA A 161 25.84 -24.96 11.72
CA ALA A 161 25.95 -26.39 12.04
C ALA A 161 24.56 -27.05 12.18
N GLU A 162 24.44 -28.29 11.69
CA GLU A 162 23.16 -29.00 11.61
C GLU A 162 22.53 -29.25 12.99
N ASP A 163 23.36 -29.50 14.01
CA ASP A 163 22.96 -29.69 15.41
C ASP A 163 22.20 -28.50 16.02
N CYS A 164 22.42 -27.29 15.51
CA CYS A 164 21.69 -26.09 15.93
C CYS A 164 20.19 -26.17 15.58
N TRP A 165 19.79 -27.03 14.65
CA TRP A 165 18.38 -27.23 14.27
C TRP A 165 17.63 -28.18 15.21
N GLU A 166 18.33 -28.98 16.02
CA GLU A 166 17.71 -29.94 16.95
C GLU A 166 16.99 -29.25 18.12
N HIS A 167 17.39 -28.02 18.45
CA HIS A 167 16.99 -27.29 19.67
C HIS A 167 15.95 -26.18 19.41
N GLN A 168 15.16 -26.28 18.34
CA GLN A 168 14.19 -25.25 17.95
C GLN A 168 12.89 -25.23 18.76
N VAL A 169 12.65 -26.25 19.58
CA VAL A 169 11.42 -26.38 20.38
C VAL A 169 11.78 -26.24 21.85
N SER A 170 11.48 -25.08 22.44
CA SER A 170 11.57 -24.86 23.87
C SER A 170 10.46 -23.91 24.33
N ASP A 171 9.82 -24.24 25.45
CA ASP A 171 8.76 -23.44 26.09
C ASP A 171 9.30 -22.20 26.81
N GLY A 172 10.61 -21.94 26.74
CA GLY A 172 11.23 -20.81 27.41
C GLY A 172 11.09 -19.49 26.65
N ILE A 173 11.48 -18.41 27.33
CA ILE A 173 11.46 -17.05 26.77
C ILE A 173 12.64 -16.91 25.81
N TRP A 174 12.34 -16.53 24.57
CA TRP A 174 13.32 -16.26 23.53
C TRP A 174 13.79 -14.81 23.62
N VAL A 175 15.10 -14.62 23.54
CA VAL A 175 15.78 -13.33 23.58
C VAL A 175 16.50 -13.15 22.26
N LEU A 176 16.03 -12.18 21.46
CA LEU A 176 16.77 -11.73 20.31
C LEU A 176 17.88 -10.80 20.75
N ARG A 177 19.08 -11.01 20.21
CA ARG A 177 20.21 -10.12 20.39
C ARG A 177 20.57 -9.53 19.03
N GLN A 178 20.48 -8.22 18.94
CA GLN A 178 20.88 -7.51 17.74
C GLN A 178 22.38 -7.75 17.46
N GLY A 179 22.70 -8.06 16.21
CA GLY A 179 24.09 -8.13 15.75
C GLY A 179 24.77 -6.76 15.68
N PRO A 180 26.01 -6.67 15.18
CA PRO A 180 26.79 -5.42 15.10
C PRO A 180 26.19 -4.32 14.22
N VAL A 181 25.03 -4.54 13.60
CA VAL A 181 24.45 -3.70 12.55
C VAL A 181 22.95 -3.47 12.78
N ALA A 182 22.49 -2.26 12.44
CA ALA A 182 21.12 -1.75 12.49
C ALA A 182 20.19 -2.56 11.57
N ASP A 183 19.14 -3.19 12.10
CA ASP A 183 17.85 -2.53 12.22
C ASP A 183 17.12 -2.98 13.51
N CYS A 184 17.00 -2.06 14.47
CA CYS A 184 16.25 -2.30 15.69
C CYS A 184 14.77 -2.60 15.42
N SER A 185 14.17 -2.09 14.34
CA SER A 185 12.76 -2.26 14.04
C SER A 185 12.41 -3.68 13.66
N VAL A 186 13.16 -4.30 12.74
CA VAL A 186 12.93 -5.70 12.36
C VAL A 186 13.26 -6.65 13.52
N VAL A 187 14.28 -6.36 14.34
CA VAL A 187 14.59 -7.19 15.51
C VAL A 187 13.52 -7.06 16.59
N ALA A 188 13.01 -5.86 16.86
CA ALA A 188 11.87 -5.64 17.75
C ALA A 188 10.62 -6.36 17.23
N ALA A 189 10.35 -6.28 15.92
CA ALA A 189 9.24 -6.97 15.27
C ALA A 189 9.32 -8.49 15.44
N MET A 190 10.48 -9.08 15.18
CA MET A 190 10.71 -10.50 15.37
C MET A 190 10.57 -10.91 16.85
N GLY A 191 11.08 -10.11 17.79
CA GLY A 191 10.93 -10.38 19.22
C GLY A 191 9.49 -10.32 19.72
N VAL A 192 8.74 -9.31 19.31
CA VAL A 192 7.30 -9.21 19.60
C VAL A 192 6.55 -10.40 19.02
N GLY A 193 6.85 -10.75 17.77
CA GLY A 193 6.17 -11.84 17.09
C GLY A 193 6.44 -13.22 17.70
N VAL A 194 7.70 -13.54 18.02
CA VAL A 194 8.09 -14.80 18.67
C VAL A 194 7.45 -14.94 20.06
N GLU A 195 7.46 -13.87 20.86
CA GLU A 195 6.86 -13.92 22.19
C GLU A 195 5.32 -13.95 22.12
N HIS A 196 4.72 -13.25 21.17
CA HIS A 196 3.28 -13.32 20.91
C HIS A 196 2.87 -14.74 20.47
N ASP A 197 3.68 -15.41 19.63
CA ASP A 197 3.47 -16.81 19.27
C ASP A 197 3.54 -17.74 20.48
N ARG A 198 4.54 -17.56 21.35
CA ARG A 198 4.67 -18.33 22.58
C ARG A 198 3.46 -18.18 23.51
N LEU A 199 2.89 -16.99 23.59
CA LEU A 199 1.75 -16.69 24.48
C LEU A 199 0.39 -17.08 23.90
N PHE A 200 0.22 -17.01 22.58
CA PHE A 200 -1.09 -17.08 21.93
C PHE A 200 -1.17 -18.04 20.73
N GLU A 201 -0.11 -18.80 20.46
CA GLU A 201 -0.03 -19.81 19.38
C GLU A 201 -0.36 -19.24 17.99
N THR A 202 0.17 -18.05 17.68
CA THR A 202 -0.17 -17.32 16.45
C THR A 202 0.60 -17.73 15.19
N THR A 203 1.51 -18.70 15.29
CA THR A 203 2.40 -19.21 14.24
C THR A 203 3.30 -18.14 13.60
N PHE A 204 3.75 -17.14 14.38
CA PHE A 204 4.47 -15.98 13.84
C PHE A 204 5.81 -16.39 13.21
N GLY A 205 6.02 -16.06 11.93
CA GLY A 205 7.33 -16.11 11.27
C GLY A 205 7.79 -17.51 10.83
N TRP A 206 7.63 -18.54 11.67
CA TRP A 206 8.06 -19.92 11.36
C TRP A 206 7.39 -20.46 10.10
N ASN A 207 6.12 -20.13 9.87
CA ASN A 207 5.36 -20.58 8.71
C ASN A 207 5.80 -19.95 7.37
N ASN A 208 6.72 -18.98 7.40
CA ASN A 208 7.19 -18.29 6.19
C ASN A 208 8.52 -18.82 5.65
N LEU A 209 9.31 -19.53 6.44
CA LEU A 209 10.62 -20.05 6.01
C LEU A 209 10.51 -21.52 5.62
N TYR A 210 11.04 -21.85 4.45
CA TYR A 210 11.06 -23.20 3.90
C TYR A 210 12.50 -23.62 3.55
N PRO A 211 12.82 -24.93 3.63
CA PRO A 211 11.91 -26.06 3.77
C PRO A 211 11.31 -26.22 5.18
N GLN A 212 10.17 -26.92 5.27
CA GLN A 212 9.48 -27.21 6.52
C GLN A 212 9.43 -28.72 6.78
N GLY A 213 9.43 -29.10 8.06
CA GLY A 213 9.18 -30.46 8.53
C GLY A 213 7.68 -30.82 8.52
N ALA A 214 7.36 -32.04 8.97
CA ALA A 214 5.98 -32.52 9.05
C ALA A 214 5.12 -31.75 10.07
N ASP A 215 5.76 -31.09 11.03
CA ASP A 215 5.17 -30.21 12.05
C ASP A 215 4.89 -28.78 11.53
N GLY A 216 5.24 -28.50 10.27
CA GLY A 216 5.10 -27.17 9.66
C GLY A 216 6.17 -26.16 10.09
N ARG A 217 7.17 -26.58 10.87
CA ARG A 217 8.29 -25.72 11.28
C ARG A 217 9.43 -25.76 10.27
N PRO A 218 10.21 -24.67 10.12
CA PRO A 218 11.43 -24.67 9.32
C PRO A 218 12.38 -25.79 9.74
N ARG A 219 12.99 -26.46 8.77
CA ARG A 219 14.01 -27.48 8.99
C ARG A 219 15.31 -27.15 8.29
N HIS A 220 16.38 -27.88 8.64
CA HIS A 220 17.63 -27.83 7.90
C HIS A 220 17.41 -28.24 6.44
N SER A 221 18.01 -27.50 5.51
CA SER A 221 17.91 -27.71 4.06
C SER A 221 18.99 -28.68 3.59
N GLU A 222 18.63 -29.70 2.80
CA GLU A 222 19.59 -30.73 2.37
C GLU A 222 20.67 -30.19 1.43
N ASN A 223 20.34 -29.19 0.61
CA ASN A 223 21.27 -28.56 -0.34
C ASN A 223 21.60 -27.10 0.01
N GLY A 224 21.22 -26.61 1.19
CA GLY A 224 21.46 -25.24 1.63
C GLY A 224 20.55 -24.18 0.97
N LYS A 225 19.51 -24.57 0.21
CA LYS A 225 18.53 -23.67 -0.39
C LYS A 225 17.36 -23.40 0.54
N TYR A 226 17.02 -22.13 0.71
CA TYR A 226 15.87 -21.67 1.48
C TYR A 226 14.97 -20.80 0.63
N VAL A 227 13.70 -20.70 1.02
CA VAL A 227 12.78 -19.69 0.49
C VAL A 227 11.93 -19.10 1.60
N LEU A 228 11.90 -17.76 1.66
CA LEU A 228 11.11 -17.00 2.60
C LEU A 228 9.89 -16.40 1.89
N LYS A 229 8.73 -16.51 2.54
CA LYS A 229 7.47 -15.89 2.13
C LYS A 229 7.33 -14.52 2.79
N LEU A 230 7.23 -13.44 2.00
CA LEU A 230 7.00 -12.07 2.50
C LEU A 230 5.87 -11.38 1.74
N LEU A 231 5.10 -10.54 2.42
CA LEU A 231 4.07 -9.66 1.83
C LEU A 231 4.74 -8.37 1.35
N LEU A 232 5.15 -8.36 0.08
CA LEU A 232 5.92 -7.27 -0.51
C LEU A 232 5.13 -6.57 -1.61
N ASN A 233 5.01 -5.24 -1.50
CA ASN A 233 4.27 -4.41 -2.46
C ASN A 233 2.84 -4.92 -2.69
N GLY A 234 2.19 -5.36 -1.61
CA GLY A 234 0.79 -5.80 -1.58
C GLY A 234 0.53 -7.24 -2.02
N ALA A 235 1.55 -8.03 -2.37
CA ALA A 235 1.41 -9.43 -2.75
C ALA A 235 2.40 -10.32 -1.98
N TRP A 236 1.99 -11.55 -1.67
CA TRP A 236 2.90 -12.56 -1.11
C TRP A 236 3.90 -12.99 -2.18
N ARG A 237 5.19 -12.99 -1.83
CA ARG A 237 6.31 -13.29 -2.75
C ARG A 237 7.30 -14.26 -2.15
N SER A 238 8.01 -14.95 -3.04
CA SER A 238 9.07 -15.89 -2.70
C SER A 238 10.44 -15.23 -2.79
N VAL A 239 11.20 -15.28 -1.70
CA VAL A 239 12.59 -14.84 -1.62
C VAL A 239 13.48 -16.07 -1.47
N VAL A 240 14.15 -16.50 -2.54
CA VAL A 240 15.06 -17.66 -2.52
C VAL A 240 16.45 -17.21 -2.15
N PHE A 241 17.15 -17.90 -1.25
CA PHE A 241 18.52 -17.58 -0.80
C PHE A 241 19.24 -18.82 -0.28
N ASP A 242 20.56 -18.74 -0.07
CA ASP A 242 21.34 -19.84 0.51
C ASP A 242 21.49 -19.72 2.04
N SER A 243 22.01 -20.76 2.67
CA SER A 243 22.10 -20.92 4.12
C SER A 243 23.25 -20.20 4.82
N LEU A 244 24.15 -19.52 4.07
CA LEU A 244 25.33 -18.90 4.65
C LEU A 244 24.99 -17.66 5.49
N LEU A 245 25.69 -17.45 6.61
CA LEU A 245 25.55 -16.25 7.44
C LEU A 245 26.91 -15.67 7.84
N PRO A 246 27.00 -14.34 8.05
CA PRO A 246 28.27 -13.66 8.29
C PRO A 246 28.77 -13.89 9.73
N HIS A 247 29.98 -14.39 9.89
CA HIS A 247 30.68 -14.54 11.17
C HIS A 247 31.99 -13.76 11.15
N SER A 248 32.50 -13.33 12.30
CA SER A 248 33.84 -12.76 12.37
C SER A 248 34.88 -13.86 12.14
N LEU A 249 35.81 -13.63 11.22
CA LEU A 249 36.95 -14.51 11.01
C LEU A 249 37.89 -14.55 12.23
N ARG A 250 37.86 -13.50 13.07
CA ARG A 250 38.77 -13.33 14.20
C ARG A 250 38.48 -14.28 15.35
N ASP A 251 37.19 -14.44 15.69
CA ASP A 251 36.77 -15.17 16.89
C ASP A 251 35.52 -16.05 16.67
N GLY A 252 34.97 -16.06 15.45
CA GLY A 252 33.76 -16.83 15.12
C GLY A 252 32.47 -16.21 15.63
N THR A 253 32.47 -14.97 16.13
CA THR A 253 31.26 -14.32 16.64
C THR A 253 30.25 -14.09 15.51
N PRO A 254 28.96 -14.44 15.72
CA PRO A 254 27.87 -14.11 14.80
C PRO A 254 27.80 -12.61 14.53
N LEU A 255 27.79 -12.23 13.25
CA LEU A 255 27.65 -10.83 12.85
C LEU A 255 26.22 -10.51 12.40
N PHE A 256 25.26 -11.30 12.87
CA PHE A 256 23.83 -11.20 12.56
C PHE A 256 23.02 -11.29 13.85
N THR A 257 21.72 -10.99 13.75
CA THR A 257 20.79 -11.13 14.88
C THR A 257 20.63 -12.59 15.26
N THR A 258 20.91 -12.91 16.52
CA THR A 258 20.73 -14.26 17.06
C THR A 258 19.47 -14.33 17.94
N CYS A 259 18.96 -15.54 18.15
CA CYS A 259 17.75 -15.77 18.95
C CYS A 259 17.97 -16.93 19.91
N HIS A 260 18.10 -16.62 21.20
CA HIS A 260 18.49 -17.60 22.23
C HIS A 260 17.40 -17.80 23.26
N LEU A 261 17.37 -18.97 23.90
CA LEU A 261 16.66 -19.11 25.16
C LEU A 261 17.28 -18.17 26.21
N ASN A 262 16.48 -17.65 27.14
CA ASN A 262 16.95 -16.81 28.26
C ASN A 262 17.78 -17.60 29.30
N VAL A 263 18.91 -18.16 28.84
CA VAL A 263 19.94 -18.88 29.59
C VAL A 263 21.29 -18.32 29.13
N LEU A 264 22.31 -18.40 29.98
CA LEU A 264 23.68 -18.03 29.60
C LEU A 264 24.11 -18.86 28.38
N SER A 265 24.17 -18.20 27.23
CA SER A 265 24.64 -18.78 25.97
C SER A 265 26.02 -18.20 25.65
N SER A 266 26.89 -19.03 25.07
CA SER A 266 28.20 -18.60 24.56
C SER A 266 28.04 -17.39 23.63
N SER A 267 29.03 -16.50 23.61
CA SER A 267 29.07 -15.37 22.66
C SER A 267 29.11 -15.82 21.20
N THR A 268 29.53 -17.06 20.94
CA THR A 268 29.57 -17.68 19.61
C THR A 268 28.33 -18.50 19.25
N ALA A 269 27.37 -18.64 20.16
CA ALA A 269 26.17 -19.42 19.89
C ALA A 269 25.30 -18.72 18.83
N VAL A 270 24.70 -19.50 17.94
CA VAL A 270 23.77 -19.01 16.90
C VAL A 270 22.33 -18.91 17.45
N GLY A 271 21.99 -19.75 18.44
CA GLY A 271 20.61 -19.88 18.91
C GLY A 271 19.76 -20.64 17.90
N THR A 272 18.50 -20.25 17.72
CA THR A 272 17.60 -20.88 16.74
C THR A 272 17.93 -20.44 15.31
N PRO A 273 18.30 -21.36 14.40
CA PRO A 273 18.74 -21.03 13.04
C PRO A 273 17.71 -20.33 12.15
N TRP A 274 16.42 -20.58 12.35
CA TRP A 274 15.39 -20.06 11.45
C TRP A 274 15.28 -18.53 11.50
N THR A 275 15.49 -17.90 12.68
CA THR A 275 15.38 -16.44 12.86
C THR A 275 16.43 -15.68 12.03
N PRO A 276 17.74 -15.96 12.15
CA PRO A 276 18.74 -15.28 11.35
C PRO A 276 18.60 -15.57 9.85
N LEU A 277 18.14 -16.76 9.45
CA LEU A 277 17.88 -17.07 8.05
C LEU A 277 16.69 -16.28 7.49
N ALA A 278 15.59 -16.18 8.24
CA ALA A 278 14.45 -15.34 7.86
C ALA A 278 14.88 -13.87 7.72
N LEU A 279 15.70 -13.38 8.66
CA LEU A 279 16.24 -12.02 8.59
C LEU A 279 17.20 -11.83 7.41
N LYS A 280 18.03 -12.82 7.06
CA LYS A 280 18.85 -12.77 5.85
C LYS A 280 17.99 -12.59 4.59
N GLY A 281 16.91 -13.36 4.45
CA GLY A 281 15.96 -13.23 3.35
C GLY A 281 15.32 -11.83 3.30
N TYR A 282 14.96 -11.28 4.46
CA TYR A 282 14.46 -9.91 4.58
C TYR A 282 15.51 -8.88 4.14
N PHE A 283 16.73 -8.90 4.71
CA PHE A 283 17.81 -7.97 4.36
C PHE A 283 18.19 -8.06 2.88
N LYS A 284 18.23 -9.26 2.31
CA LYS A 284 18.47 -9.46 0.88
C LYS A 284 17.52 -8.62 0.02
N VAL A 285 16.22 -8.69 0.28
CA VAL A 285 15.20 -7.96 -0.49
C VAL A 285 15.28 -6.47 -0.26
N HIS A 286 15.61 -6.05 0.95
CA HIS A 286 15.70 -4.64 1.32
C HIS A 286 17.05 -3.99 1.02
N GLY A 287 17.95 -4.73 0.35
CA GLY A 287 19.18 -4.20 -0.25
C GLY A 287 20.45 -4.37 0.59
N GLY A 288 20.41 -5.19 1.65
CA GLY A 288 21.56 -5.53 2.48
C GLY A 288 21.31 -5.34 3.97
N TYR A 289 22.35 -5.58 4.75
CA TYR A 289 22.36 -5.39 6.21
C TYR A 289 22.52 -3.92 6.60
N SER A 290 22.89 -3.01 5.68
CA SER A 290 22.99 -1.57 5.91
C SER A 290 21.63 -0.84 5.98
N LEU A 291 20.56 -1.56 6.32
CA LEU A 291 19.22 -1.01 6.43
C LEU A 291 19.17 0.00 7.59
N GLN A 292 18.67 1.20 7.31
CA GLN A 292 18.36 2.14 8.39
C GLN A 292 17.02 1.77 8.99
N GLY A 293 17.04 1.51 10.30
CA GLY A 293 15.87 0.99 10.98
C GLY A 293 14.66 1.90 10.90
N SER A 294 13.49 1.27 10.82
CA SER A 294 12.25 1.94 10.45
C SER A 294 11.14 1.73 11.49
N ASN A 295 9.98 1.26 11.04
CA ASN A 295 8.77 1.08 11.82
C ASN A 295 8.52 -0.43 12.01
N PRO A 296 8.57 -0.96 13.26
CA PRO A 296 8.32 -2.38 13.52
C PRO A 296 6.98 -2.88 12.96
N SER A 297 5.95 -2.03 12.89
CA SER A 297 4.66 -2.47 12.36
C SER A 297 4.65 -2.70 10.86
N SER A 298 5.55 -2.04 10.11
CA SER A 298 5.77 -2.35 8.70
C SER A 298 6.43 -3.73 8.57
N ASP A 299 7.42 -4.03 9.39
CA ASP A 299 8.14 -5.31 9.37
C ASP A 299 7.21 -6.47 9.74
N ILE A 300 6.44 -6.33 10.83
CA ILE A 300 5.41 -7.32 11.21
C ILE A 300 4.40 -7.51 10.07
N TYR A 301 3.98 -6.44 9.38
CA TYR A 301 3.04 -6.53 8.27
C TYR A 301 3.62 -7.33 7.08
N GLU A 302 4.90 -7.16 6.75
CA GLU A 302 5.56 -7.93 5.70
C GLU A 302 5.64 -9.43 6.03
N PHE A 303 5.91 -9.78 7.30
CA PHE A 303 5.93 -11.18 7.73
C PHE A 303 4.51 -11.78 7.84
N THR A 304 3.53 -11.05 8.35
CA THR A 304 2.28 -11.67 8.81
C THR A 304 1.03 -11.25 8.05
N GLY A 305 1.08 -10.10 7.36
CA GLY A 305 -0.11 -9.41 6.85
C GLY A 305 -1.02 -8.81 7.93
N TRP A 306 -0.61 -8.80 9.22
CA TRP A 306 -1.36 -8.18 10.30
C TRP A 306 -1.41 -6.67 10.15
N ILE A 307 -2.62 -6.11 10.21
CA ILE A 307 -2.95 -4.78 9.72
C ILE A 307 -2.20 -3.72 10.55
N PRO A 308 -1.26 -2.96 9.95
CA PRO A 308 -0.47 -2.00 10.70
C PRO A 308 -1.28 -0.74 11.00
N GLU A 309 -1.24 -0.31 12.25
CA GLU A 309 -1.74 0.98 12.73
C GLU A 309 -0.59 1.70 13.45
N ARG A 310 -0.42 2.99 13.17
CA ARG A 310 0.53 3.86 13.89
C ARG A 310 -0.26 4.96 14.58
N ALA A 311 -0.15 5.04 15.90
CA ALA A 311 -0.70 6.12 16.70
C ALA A 311 0.43 6.97 17.26
N VAL A 312 0.36 8.28 17.05
CA VAL A 312 1.32 9.23 17.62
C VAL A 312 0.80 9.68 18.99
N PHE A 313 1.66 9.68 20.01
CA PHE A 313 1.25 10.04 21.38
C PHE A 313 0.93 11.54 21.55
N LYS A 314 1.45 12.39 20.65
CA LYS A 314 1.17 13.83 20.61
C LYS A 314 -0.12 14.13 19.81
N GLY A 315 -0.77 15.25 20.11
CA GLY A 315 -1.85 15.79 19.25
C GLY A 315 -3.25 15.19 19.49
N GLY A 316 -3.64 14.93 20.74
CA GLY A 316 -5.00 14.49 21.10
C GLY A 316 -5.18 12.99 21.31
N PHE A 317 -4.09 12.26 21.50
CA PHE A 317 -4.10 10.83 21.86
C PHE A 317 -4.90 10.57 23.15
N GLN A 318 -5.91 9.71 23.07
CA GLN A 318 -6.81 9.39 24.19
C GLN A 318 -6.27 8.24 25.03
N ARG A 319 -5.32 8.53 25.92
CA ARG A 319 -4.54 7.53 26.70
C ARG A 319 -5.39 6.42 27.31
N GLU A 320 -6.48 6.77 28.00
CA GLU A 320 -7.35 5.80 28.69
C GLU A 320 -8.09 4.89 27.71
N LYS A 321 -8.72 5.49 26.70
CA LYS A 321 -9.47 4.77 25.68
C LYS A 321 -8.56 3.83 24.89
N GLU A 322 -7.37 4.30 24.52
CA GLU A 322 -6.40 3.51 23.75
C GLU A 322 -5.80 2.38 24.59
N TRP A 323 -5.53 2.61 25.89
CA TRP A 323 -5.10 1.54 26.79
C TRP A 323 -6.13 0.41 26.84
N SER A 324 -7.39 0.70 27.17
CA SER A 324 -8.43 -0.33 27.25
C SER A 324 -8.58 -1.07 25.93
N ARG A 325 -8.60 -0.35 24.80
CA ARG A 325 -8.69 -0.96 23.46
C ARG A 325 -7.54 -1.92 23.17
N VAL A 326 -6.31 -1.51 23.44
CA VAL A 326 -5.11 -2.31 23.14
C VAL A 326 -4.96 -3.46 24.12
N LYS A 327 -5.19 -3.23 25.42
CA LYS A 327 -5.11 -4.26 26.47
C LYS A 327 -6.10 -5.40 26.21
N ASP A 328 -7.37 -5.08 25.99
CA ASP A 328 -8.41 -6.05 25.70
C ASP A 328 -8.06 -6.91 24.48
N ALA A 329 -7.56 -6.28 23.42
CA ALA A 329 -7.18 -6.98 22.20
C ALA A 329 -5.93 -7.85 22.42
N TRP A 330 -4.95 -7.36 23.18
CA TRP A 330 -3.71 -8.07 23.45
C TRP A 330 -3.95 -9.32 24.30
N GLU A 331 -4.80 -9.25 25.32
CA GLU A 331 -5.20 -10.43 26.12
C GLU A 331 -5.85 -11.55 25.30
N ARG A 332 -6.48 -11.19 24.18
CA ARG A 332 -7.09 -12.14 23.25
C ARG A 332 -6.13 -12.58 22.13
N GLY A 333 -4.86 -12.18 22.17
CA GLY A 333 -3.87 -12.49 21.13
C GLY A 333 -4.22 -11.89 19.76
N ASN A 334 -4.90 -10.74 19.75
CA ASN A 334 -5.45 -10.12 18.54
C ASN A 334 -4.67 -8.89 18.06
N VAL A 335 -3.65 -8.46 18.82
CA VAL A 335 -2.79 -7.33 18.45
C VAL A 335 -1.37 -7.55 18.95
N MET A 336 -0.40 -7.25 18.09
CA MET A 336 1.02 -7.12 18.46
C MET A 336 1.33 -5.64 18.68
N VAL A 337 2.19 -5.35 19.66
CA VAL A 337 2.46 -3.98 20.13
C VAL A 337 3.96 -3.70 20.09
N SER A 338 4.32 -2.53 19.57
CA SER A 338 5.70 -2.03 19.55
C SER A 338 5.70 -0.52 19.79
N LEU A 339 6.86 0.03 20.13
CA LEU A 339 7.03 1.45 20.45
C LEU A 339 8.19 2.04 19.65
N GLY A 340 8.05 3.31 19.29
CA GLY A 340 9.08 4.08 18.60
C GLY A 340 9.44 5.33 19.40
N THR A 341 10.74 5.55 19.58
CA THR A 341 11.28 6.77 20.21
C THR A 341 11.69 7.80 19.17
N GLY A 342 11.66 9.08 19.57
CA GLY A 342 12.09 10.20 18.74
C GLY A 342 13.45 10.76 19.13
N GLN A 343 13.66 12.05 18.86
CA GLN A 343 14.90 12.77 19.19
C GLN A 343 15.08 13.03 20.70
N SER A 344 13.97 13.22 21.41
CA SER A 344 13.94 13.54 22.84
C SER A 344 13.49 12.31 23.61
N VAL A 345 14.40 11.73 24.38
CA VAL A 345 14.15 10.55 25.21
C VAL A 345 14.78 10.75 26.59
N ARG A 346 14.21 10.11 27.61
CA ARG A 346 14.80 10.07 28.95
C ARG A 346 16.11 9.27 28.97
N GLU A 347 16.87 9.44 30.05
CA GLU A 347 18.06 8.62 30.32
C GLU A 347 17.68 7.13 30.37
N GLY A 348 18.48 6.29 29.69
CA GLY A 348 18.27 4.85 29.55
C GLY A 348 17.53 4.42 28.28
N LEU A 349 16.90 5.33 27.54
CA LEU A 349 16.34 5.05 26.21
C LEU A 349 17.26 5.54 25.08
N VAL A 350 17.22 4.83 23.97
CA VAL A 350 17.97 5.14 22.74
C VAL A 350 17.09 6.03 21.85
N LYS A 351 17.69 7.03 21.22
CA LYS A 351 16.99 7.94 20.29
C LYS A 351 16.74 7.25 18.96
N HIS A 352 15.62 7.58 18.30
CA HIS A 352 15.24 7.01 16.99
C HIS A 352 15.31 5.49 16.96
N HIS A 353 14.82 4.86 18.03
CA HIS A 353 14.95 3.43 18.27
C HIS A 353 13.58 2.77 18.44
N ALA A 354 13.52 1.51 18.02
CA ALA A 354 12.35 0.65 18.12
C ALA A 354 12.44 -0.30 19.31
N TYR A 355 11.30 -0.47 19.97
CA TYR A 355 11.16 -1.33 21.14
C TYR A 355 9.97 -2.28 20.96
N GLY A 356 10.13 -3.53 21.42
CA GLY A 356 9.06 -4.51 21.42
C GLY A 356 8.28 -4.49 22.73
N VAL A 357 6.95 -4.62 22.69
CA VAL A 357 6.14 -4.81 23.90
C VAL A 357 5.71 -6.27 23.99
N VAL A 358 6.11 -6.94 25.05
CA VAL A 358 5.88 -8.37 25.24
C VAL A 358 4.85 -8.71 26.30
N ARG A 359 4.49 -7.74 27.15
CA ARG A 359 3.42 -7.92 28.13
C ARG A 359 2.74 -6.62 28.48
N LEU A 360 1.42 -6.67 28.65
CA LEU A 360 0.62 -5.59 29.22
C LEU A 360 0.02 -6.07 30.54
N ARG A 361 0.26 -5.34 31.63
CA ARG A 361 -0.15 -5.69 33.00
C ARG A 361 -1.00 -4.59 33.63
N GLU A 362 -1.97 -5.00 34.43
CA GLU A 362 -2.70 -4.14 35.35
C GLU A 362 -2.51 -4.68 36.76
N GLU A 363 -1.87 -3.90 37.63
CA GLU A 363 -1.54 -4.26 39.00
C GLU A 363 -2.05 -3.16 39.93
N GLY A 364 -3.23 -3.39 40.54
CA GLY A 364 -3.95 -2.33 41.25
C GLY A 364 -4.32 -1.19 40.30
N ASP A 365 -3.94 0.04 40.65
CA ASP A 365 -4.16 1.22 39.81
C ASP A 365 -3.04 1.46 38.78
N GLN A 366 -2.03 0.58 38.73
CA GLN A 366 -0.89 0.73 37.82
C GLN A 366 -1.08 -0.06 36.53
N ARG A 367 -0.77 0.60 35.42
CA ARG A 367 -0.74 0.02 34.07
C ARG A 367 0.70 -0.05 33.60
N LEU A 368 1.20 -1.26 33.39
CA LEU A 368 2.61 -1.52 33.12
C LEU A 368 2.79 -2.23 31.79
N LEU A 369 3.88 -1.92 31.11
CA LEU A 369 4.31 -2.54 29.87
C LEU A 369 5.68 -3.16 30.11
N ASP A 370 5.82 -4.44 29.80
CA ASP A 370 7.13 -5.09 29.73
C ASP A 370 7.66 -4.96 28.30
N ILE A 371 8.81 -4.30 28.20
CA ILE A 371 9.40 -3.81 26.97
C ILE A 371 10.74 -4.52 26.76
N ILE A 372 11.01 -4.93 25.52
CA ILE A 372 12.29 -5.48 25.08
C ILE A 372 12.99 -4.46 24.20
N ASP A 373 14.24 -4.14 24.57
CA ASP A 373 15.19 -3.47 23.69
C ASP A 373 16.00 -4.52 22.92
N PRO A 374 15.96 -4.51 21.58
CA PRO A 374 16.82 -5.35 20.73
C PRO A 374 18.32 -5.34 21.08
N GLY A 375 18.83 -4.24 21.64
CA GLY A 375 20.26 -4.00 21.86
C GLY A 375 20.73 -3.98 23.32
N ALA A 376 19.85 -4.01 24.32
CA ALA A 376 20.25 -3.70 25.70
C ALA A 376 19.74 -4.68 26.77
N THR A 377 18.42 -4.88 26.93
CA THR A 377 17.77 -5.84 27.87
C THR A 377 16.24 -5.61 27.86
N SER A 378 15.48 -6.40 28.62
CA SER A 378 14.08 -6.11 28.93
C SER A 378 13.92 -5.22 30.18
N PHE A 379 12.89 -4.39 30.21
CA PHE A 379 12.54 -3.52 31.35
C PHE A 379 11.03 -3.26 31.37
N SER A 380 10.51 -2.67 32.46
CA SER A 380 9.10 -2.32 32.59
C SER A 380 8.90 -0.82 32.73
N LEU A 381 7.90 -0.26 32.06
CA LEU A 381 7.48 1.14 32.22
C LEU A 381 5.98 1.25 32.47
N SER A 382 5.56 2.31 33.16
CA SER A 382 4.13 2.63 33.27
C SER A 382 3.59 3.16 31.94
N TRP A 383 2.29 2.98 31.70
CA TRP A 383 1.64 3.51 30.51
C TRP A 383 1.79 5.02 30.37
N ASP A 384 1.74 5.76 31.49
CA ASP A 384 1.97 7.20 31.50
C ASP A 384 3.41 7.58 31.11
N ALA A 385 4.41 6.82 31.59
CA ALA A 385 5.79 7.03 31.17
C ALA A 385 5.94 6.74 29.67
N VAL A 386 5.34 5.66 29.16
CA VAL A 386 5.35 5.34 27.72
C VAL A 386 4.75 6.48 26.88
N CYS A 387 3.60 7.02 27.30
CA CYS A 387 2.94 8.13 26.59
C CYS A 387 3.74 9.44 26.60
N VAL A 388 4.72 9.58 27.50
CA VAL A 388 5.57 10.77 27.63
C VAL A 388 6.90 10.59 26.90
N ASP A 389 7.51 9.41 27.06
CA ASP A 389 8.88 9.13 26.65
C ASP A 389 8.99 8.64 25.19
N PHE A 390 7.91 8.10 24.62
CA PHE A 390 7.86 7.57 23.26
C PHE A 390 7.11 8.52 22.32
N GLU A 391 7.45 8.45 21.03
CA GLU A 391 6.81 9.27 20.00
C GLU A 391 5.58 8.59 19.41
N SER A 392 5.66 7.27 19.17
CA SER A 392 4.56 6.52 18.60
C SER A 392 4.38 5.11 19.17
N LEU A 393 3.11 4.71 19.22
CA LEU A 393 2.64 3.36 19.43
C LEU A 393 2.39 2.70 18.06
N HIS A 394 2.93 1.51 17.88
CA HIS A 394 2.81 0.73 16.66
C HIS A 394 2.02 -0.53 16.98
N LEU A 395 0.95 -0.77 16.23
CA LEU A 395 0.04 -1.88 16.44
C LEU A 395 -0.07 -2.68 15.15
N ASN A 396 -0.16 -4.00 15.26
CA ASN A 396 -0.49 -4.89 14.16
C ASN A 396 -1.71 -5.72 14.56
N TRP A 397 -2.81 -5.55 13.85
CA TRP A 397 -4.09 -6.20 14.17
C TRP A 397 -4.28 -7.48 13.38
N LYS A 398 -4.72 -8.53 14.06
CA LYS A 398 -4.96 -9.84 13.44
C LYS A 398 -6.04 -9.71 12.33
N PRO A 399 -5.76 -10.07 11.07
CA PRO A 399 -6.69 -9.85 9.96
C PRO A 399 -8.03 -10.58 10.10
N VAL A 400 -8.07 -11.67 10.87
CA VAL A 400 -9.29 -12.44 11.13
C VAL A 400 -10.39 -11.63 11.83
N LEU A 401 -10.04 -10.52 12.48
CA LEU A 401 -11.00 -9.58 13.07
C LEU A 401 -11.83 -8.84 12.01
N LEU A 402 -11.29 -8.70 10.80
CA LEU A 402 -11.89 -7.95 9.70
C LEU A 402 -11.80 -8.78 8.39
N PRO A 403 -12.53 -9.91 8.32
CA PRO A 403 -12.37 -10.92 7.26
C PRO A 403 -12.89 -10.45 5.90
N SER A 404 -13.76 -9.45 5.84
CA SER A 404 -14.22 -8.87 4.58
C SER A 404 -13.16 -7.93 4.03
N ILE A 405 -12.52 -8.33 2.92
CA ILE A 405 -11.37 -7.60 2.36
C ILE A 405 -11.63 -7.23 0.90
N ALA A 406 -11.39 -5.96 0.55
CA ALA A 406 -11.28 -5.51 -0.83
C ALA A 406 -9.89 -4.93 -1.07
N THR A 407 -9.09 -5.56 -1.93
CA THR A 407 -7.74 -5.08 -2.30
C THR A 407 -7.70 -4.67 -3.75
N ARG A 408 -7.03 -3.55 -4.03
CA ARG A 408 -6.69 -3.11 -5.39
C ARG A 408 -5.32 -2.47 -5.45
N HIS A 409 -4.67 -2.57 -6.61
CA HIS A 409 -3.35 -1.99 -6.86
C HIS A 409 -3.38 -0.97 -8.00
N TRP A 410 -2.76 0.19 -7.79
CA TRP A 410 -2.67 1.27 -8.77
C TRP A 410 -1.31 1.96 -8.72
N SER A 411 -1.11 2.98 -9.55
CA SER A 411 0.07 3.82 -9.45
C SER A 411 -0.25 5.30 -9.50
N TRP A 412 0.54 6.08 -8.77
CA TRP A 412 0.67 7.50 -9.04
C TRP A 412 1.67 7.66 -10.19
N ALA A 413 1.27 8.41 -11.23
CA ALA A 413 2.10 8.69 -12.42
C ALA A 413 3.39 9.44 -12.03
N LYS A 414 4.43 9.47 -12.85
CA LYS A 414 5.56 10.38 -12.60
C LYS A 414 5.05 11.85 -12.73
N PRO A 415 5.39 12.79 -11.83
CA PRO A 415 5.03 14.19 -12.03
C PRO A 415 5.66 14.70 -13.33
N GLN A 416 4.86 15.39 -14.15
CA GLN A 416 5.37 16.02 -15.36
C GLN A 416 6.09 17.33 -14.98
N THR A 417 7.32 17.53 -15.47
CA THR A 417 8.17 18.69 -15.16
C THR A 417 8.00 19.87 -16.13
N SER A 418 7.16 19.75 -17.16
CA SER A 418 7.11 20.74 -18.26
C SER A 418 5.70 20.95 -18.80
N SER A 419 4.96 21.87 -18.19
CA SER A 419 4.05 22.81 -18.86
C SER A 419 3.41 23.71 -17.81
N PHE A 420 3.21 24.98 -18.15
CA PHE A 420 2.39 25.91 -17.36
C PHE A 420 0.89 25.56 -17.42
N GLU A 421 0.53 24.40 -17.99
CA GLU A 421 -0.82 23.88 -18.06
C GLU A 421 -1.02 22.86 -16.93
N ILE A 422 -1.88 23.21 -15.97
CA ILE A 422 -2.15 22.39 -14.79
C ILE A 422 -3.03 21.20 -15.20
N ASP A 423 -2.41 20.14 -15.70
CA ASP A 423 -3.08 18.96 -16.23
C ASP A 423 -3.94 18.25 -15.16
N ILE A 424 -5.09 17.69 -15.54
CA ILE A 424 -5.99 16.90 -14.68
C ILE A 424 -5.25 15.67 -14.10
N GLU A 425 -4.21 15.19 -14.81
CA GLU A 425 -3.30 14.13 -14.35
C GLU A 425 -2.65 14.44 -12.98
N THR A 426 -2.46 15.73 -12.62
CA THR A 426 -1.81 16.16 -11.36
C THR A 426 -2.67 16.00 -10.10
N THR A 427 -3.96 15.67 -10.22
CA THR A 427 -4.80 15.45 -9.03
C THR A 427 -4.57 14.08 -8.43
N ASN A 428 -4.70 13.97 -7.11
CA ASN A 428 -4.69 12.67 -6.44
C ASN A 428 -5.85 11.81 -6.94
N PRO A 429 -5.62 10.52 -7.22
CA PRO A 429 -6.68 9.65 -7.72
C PRO A 429 -7.77 9.53 -6.66
N GLN A 430 -9.00 9.36 -7.13
CA GLN A 430 -10.15 9.12 -6.26
C GLN A 430 -10.71 7.74 -6.56
N TYR A 431 -11.11 7.07 -5.49
CA TYR A 431 -11.69 5.75 -5.52
C TYR A 431 -13.00 5.77 -4.75
N ARG A 432 -13.90 4.85 -5.08
CA ARG A 432 -15.13 4.63 -4.34
C ARG A 432 -15.05 3.29 -3.65
N LEU A 433 -15.23 3.30 -2.34
CA LEU A 433 -15.46 2.13 -1.52
C LEU A 433 -16.95 2.05 -1.20
N GLN A 434 -17.65 1.08 -1.79
CA GLN A 434 -19.01 0.75 -1.39
C GLN A 434 -18.95 -0.22 -0.22
N ALA A 435 -19.61 0.12 0.87
CA ALA A 435 -19.77 -0.75 2.03
C ALA A 435 -21.26 -1.05 2.23
N GLN A 436 -21.59 -2.33 2.28
CA GLN A 436 -22.95 -2.82 2.52
C GLN A 436 -22.95 -3.74 3.73
N CYS A 437 -23.54 -3.29 4.83
CA CYS A 437 -23.72 -4.05 6.05
C CYS A 437 -25.11 -4.71 6.06
N SER A 438 -25.17 -5.98 6.42
CA SER A 438 -26.43 -6.72 6.59
C SER A 438 -27.20 -6.29 7.84
N SER A 439 -26.51 -5.79 8.88
CA SER A 439 -27.13 -5.28 10.10
C SER A 439 -27.59 -3.83 9.92
N SER A 440 -28.66 -3.46 10.63
CA SER A 440 -29.13 -2.08 10.77
C SER A 440 -28.88 -1.48 12.16
N THR A 441 -28.42 -2.30 13.11
CA THR A 441 -28.09 -1.90 14.49
C THR A 441 -26.61 -2.12 14.74
N GLY A 442 -25.95 -1.17 15.42
CA GLY A 442 -24.50 -1.23 15.70
C GLY A 442 -23.68 -1.26 14.40
N MET A 443 -23.61 -0.12 13.71
CA MET A 443 -22.82 -0.02 12.49
C MET A 443 -21.34 -0.36 12.77
N PRO A 444 -20.67 -1.15 11.92
CA PRO A 444 -19.27 -1.51 12.13
C PRO A 444 -18.31 -0.41 11.63
N GLU A 445 -17.06 -0.50 12.09
CA GLU A 445 -15.96 0.29 11.56
C GLU A 445 -15.37 -0.39 10.32
N VAL A 446 -15.07 0.40 9.29
CA VAL A 446 -14.38 -0.04 8.07
C VAL A 446 -12.99 0.58 8.06
N TRP A 447 -11.98 -0.23 7.82
CA TRP A 447 -10.58 0.19 7.84
C TRP A 447 -10.06 0.27 6.42
N VAL A 448 -9.34 1.34 6.07
CA VAL A 448 -8.74 1.54 4.75
C VAL A 448 -7.25 1.78 4.93
N LEU A 449 -6.45 0.85 4.39
CA LEU A 449 -5.00 0.87 4.44
C LEU A 449 -4.44 1.27 3.07
N LEU A 450 -3.67 2.35 3.04
CA LEU A 450 -2.82 2.73 1.91
C LEU A 450 -1.40 2.21 2.18
N SER A 451 -0.82 1.49 1.22
CA SER A 451 0.57 1.04 1.25
C SER A 451 1.29 1.45 -0.02
N GLN A 452 2.31 2.30 0.07
CA GLN A 452 3.13 2.64 -1.10
C GLN A 452 4.06 1.47 -1.46
N HIS A 453 4.49 1.37 -2.72
CA HIS A 453 5.39 0.30 -3.16
C HIS A 453 6.84 0.76 -3.09
N ILE A 454 7.68 -0.07 -2.48
CA ILE A 454 9.13 0.14 -2.37
C ILE A 454 9.82 -0.59 -3.52
N VAL A 455 10.71 0.09 -4.23
CA VAL A 455 11.43 -0.46 -5.40
C VAL A 455 12.93 -0.57 -5.15
N SER A 456 13.52 0.37 -4.43
CA SER A 456 14.93 0.36 -4.06
C SER A 456 15.12 1.08 -2.74
N ARG A 457 16.12 0.68 -1.96
CA ARG A 457 16.56 1.38 -0.74
C ARG A 457 17.08 2.79 -1.05
N ASP A 458 17.63 3.01 -2.23
CA ASP A 458 18.21 4.31 -2.63
C ASP A 458 17.14 5.32 -3.04
N ARG A 459 15.89 4.86 -3.13
CA ARG A 459 14.76 5.70 -3.51
C ARG A 459 14.02 6.13 -2.23
N PRO A 460 13.95 7.44 -1.93
CA PRO A 460 13.20 7.91 -0.78
C PRO A 460 11.71 7.58 -0.94
N LEU A 461 11.05 7.31 0.19
CA LEU A 461 9.61 7.17 0.24
C LEU A 461 8.94 8.51 -0.11
N ASP A 462 7.77 8.43 -0.75
CA ASP A 462 6.94 9.62 -0.95
C ASP A 462 6.23 9.96 0.36
N ASP A 463 6.03 11.26 0.64
CA ASP A 463 5.12 11.68 1.71
C ASP A 463 3.68 11.38 1.27
N ILE A 464 2.98 10.52 2.01
CA ILE A 464 1.64 10.04 1.66
C ILE A 464 0.60 10.41 2.71
N ALA A 465 -0.64 10.59 2.26
CA ALA A 465 -1.81 10.76 3.12
C ALA A 465 -2.99 9.97 2.55
N LEU A 466 -3.92 9.59 3.41
CA LEU A 466 -5.16 8.91 3.01
C LEU A 466 -6.35 9.68 3.55
N HIS A 467 -7.23 10.11 2.66
CA HIS A 467 -8.48 10.78 3.04
C HIS A 467 -9.68 9.91 2.66
N VAL A 468 -10.66 9.84 3.56
CA VAL A 468 -11.89 9.06 3.37
C VAL A 468 -13.07 9.96 3.69
N PHE A 469 -14.03 10.06 2.76
CA PHE A 469 -15.21 10.91 2.89
C PHE A 469 -16.46 10.11 2.57
N GLU A 470 -17.57 10.33 3.29
CA GLU A 470 -18.85 9.73 2.91
C GLU A 470 -19.54 10.56 1.80
N GLU A 471 -19.99 9.89 0.74
CA GLU A 471 -20.71 10.49 -0.37
C GLU A 471 -22.16 10.80 0.03
N PHE A 472 -22.58 12.05 -0.14
CA PHE A 472 -23.95 12.48 0.17
C PHE A 472 -24.90 12.15 -0.98
N GLY A 473 -25.87 11.26 -0.72
CA GLY A 473 -26.87 10.83 -1.71
C GLY A 473 -28.08 11.77 -1.89
N ALA A 474 -28.71 11.70 -3.06
CA ALA A 474 -29.83 12.55 -3.51
C ALA A 474 -31.19 12.38 -2.77
N GLY A 475 -31.24 11.66 -1.66
CA GLY A 475 -32.45 11.45 -0.84
C GLY A 475 -32.50 12.27 0.45
N GLN A 476 -31.46 13.04 0.74
CA GLN A 476 -31.42 13.88 1.94
C GLN A 476 -32.19 15.17 1.68
N LYS A 477 -33.32 15.37 2.38
CA LYS A 477 -34.08 16.63 2.34
C LYS A 477 -33.15 17.78 2.73
N ARG A 478 -32.73 18.57 1.75
CA ARG A 478 -31.97 19.80 1.98
C ARG A 478 -32.90 20.88 2.53
N ARG A 479 -32.47 21.58 3.57
CA ARG A 479 -32.83 23.00 3.73
C ARG A 479 -32.08 23.78 2.63
N ALA A 480 -32.69 24.81 2.06
CA ALA A 480 -31.99 25.74 1.18
C ALA A 480 -30.75 26.29 1.92
N GLY A 481 -29.58 26.27 1.27
CA GLY A 481 -28.30 26.69 1.89
C GLY A 481 -27.07 26.03 1.25
N ALA A 482 -25.88 26.51 1.63
CA ALA A 482 -24.59 26.01 1.13
C ALA A 482 -24.39 24.52 1.45
N VAL A 483 -23.79 23.75 0.51
CA VAL A 483 -23.33 22.39 0.79
C VAL A 483 -22.27 22.47 1.90
N HIS A 484 -22.59 22.02 3.10
CA HIS A 484 -21.58 21.84 4.13
C HIS A 484 -21.07 20.41 4.01
N SER A 485 -19.76 20.24 3.84
CA SER A 485 -19.13 18.95 4.07
C SER A 485 -19.19 18.70 5.58
N GLU A 486 -20.33 18.20 6.06
CA GLU A 486 -20.49 17.90 7.48
C GLU A 486 -19.42 16.88 7.87
N ARG A 487 -18.47 17.33 8.71
CA ARG A 487 -17.36 16.56 9.27
C ARG A 487 -16.37 16.09 8.21
N LEU A 488 -15.51 17.01 7.75
CA LEU A 488 -14.10 16.71 7.51
C LEU A 488 -13.54 16.08 8.80
N GLU A 489 -13.78 14.78 9.00
CA GLU A 489 -13.09 14.04 10.05
C GLU A 489 -11.60 14.14 9.73
N GLN A 490 -10.86 14.64 10.73
CA GLN A 490 -9.40 14.82 10.81
C GLN A 490 -8.68 14.58 9.47
N THR A 491 -8.27 15.68 8.81
CA THR A 491 -7.34 15.59 7.69
C THR A 491 -6.11 14.81 8.16
N ASN A 492 -5.99 13.55 7.72
CA ASN A 492 -4.81 12.76 8.04
C ASN A 492 -3.59 13.50 7.48
N PRO A 493 -2.61 13.85 8.33
CA PRO A 493 -1.43 14.56 7.86
C PRO A 493 -0.67 13.69 6.87
N TYR A 494 0.09 14.35 6.00
CA TYR A 494 1.09 13.65 5.21
C TYR A 494 2.13 13.06 6.14
N VAL A 495 2.47 11.79 5.90
CA VAL A 495 3.50 11.08 6.66
C VAL A 495 4.51 10.48 5.70
N ASN A 496 5.78 10.55 6.11
CA ASN A 496 6.84 9.79 5.50
C ASN A 496 6.82 8.37 6.10
N GLY A 497 6.15 7.44 5.42
CA GLY A 497 6.02 6.07 5.90
C GLY A 497 5.38 5.15 4.87
N ASN A 498 5.61 3.84 5.02
CA ASN A 498 5.12 2.86 4.05
C ASN A 498 3.59 2.72 4.06
N HIS A 499 2.98 2.85 5.24
CA HIS A 499 1.56 2.56 5.47
C HIS A 499 0.82 3.71 6.15
N VAL A 500 -0.41 3.96 5.71
CA VAL A 500 -1.37 4.86 6.36
C VAL A 500 -2.71 4.14 6.51
N LEU A 501 -3.19 4.00 7.74
CA LEU A 501 -4.47 3.39 8.05
C LEU A 501 -5.48 4.47 8.44
N VAL A 502 -6.68 4.40 7.86
CA VAL A 502 -7.83 5.22 8.25
C VAL A 502 -8.95 4.31 8.69
N ARG A 503 -9.52 4.59 9.85
CA ARG A 503 -10.67 3.87 10.41
C ARG A 503 -11.90 4.75 10.28
N TYR A 504 -12.93 4.25 9.60
CA TYR A 504 -14.18 4.97 9.34
C TYR A 504 -15.37 4.24 9.96
N GLN A 505 -16.02 4.88 10.92
CA GLN A 505 -17.23 4.36 11.54
C GLN A 505 -18.41 4.50 10.58
N LEU A 506 -18.95 3.37 10.08
CA LEU A 506 -20.14 3.43 9.24
C LEU A 506 -21.30 4.05 10.02
N ARG A 507 -22.12 4.81 9.30
CA ARG A 507 -23.29 5.49 9.86
C ARG A 507 -24.61 4.93 9.34
N ARG A 508 -24.54 4.10 8.29
CA ARG A 508 -25.69 3.52 7.60
C ARG A 508 -25.34 2.12 7.09
N PRO A 509 -26.36 1.26 6.87
CA PRO A 509 -26.14 -0.07 6.30
C PRO A 509 -25.58 -0.02 4.88
N SER A 510 -25.86 1.04 4.12
CA SER A 510 -25.28 1.26 2.81
C SER A 510 -24.61 2.64 2.77
N SER A 511 -23.30 2.63 2.63
CA SER A 511 -22.47 3.83 2.54
C SER A 511 -21.56 3.74 1.31
N SER A 512 -21.45 4.86 0.59
CA SER A 512 -20.47 5.05 -0.47
C SER A 512 -19.42 6.01 0.06
N LEU A 513 -18.16 5.56 0.12
CA LEU A 513 -17.04 6.35 0.63
C LEU A 513 -16.12 6.73 -0.54
N ILE A 514 -15.72 8.00 -0.60
CA ILE A 514 -14.67 8.50 -1.49
C ILE A 514 -13.33 8.36 -0.78
N VAL A 515 -12.42 7.60 -1.38
CA VAL A 515 -11.08 7.33 -0.87
C VAL A 515 -10.06 8.05 -1.75
N VAL A 516 -9.21 8.88 -1.16
CA VAL A 516 -8.24 9.72 -1.87
C VAL A 516 -6.83 9.46 -1.32
N PRO A 517 -6.09 8.49 -1.90
CA PRO A 517 -4.68 8.30 -1.60
C PRO A 517 -3.87 9.43 -2.23
N SER A 518 -3.32 10.27 -1.36
CA SER A 518 -2.59 11.47 -1.72
C SER A 518 -1.11 11.28 -1.54
N ARG A 519 -0.31 11.91 -2.40
CA ARG A 519 1.14 12.00 -2.25
C ARG A 519 1.61 13.44 -2.50
N ASP A 520 2.67 13.86 -1.81
CA ASP A 520 3.30 15.16 -2.06
C ASP A 520 4.53 15.01 -2.97
N ARG A 521 4.60 15.81 -4.04
CA ARG A 521 5.77 16.08 -4.92
C ARG A 521 6.56 14.87 -5.49
N GLY A 522 6.16 13.64 -5.23
CA GLY A 522 6.96 12.41 -5.40
C GLY A 522 7.72 12.30 -6.72
N VAL A 523 9.01 11.98 -6.68
CA VAL A 523 9.95 12.15 -7.82
C VAL A 523 9.71 11.15 -8.98
N TYR A 524 9.19 9.97 -8.67
CA TYR A 524 9.06 8.88 -9.63
C TYR A 524 7.60 8.44 -9.77
N GLN A 525 7.36 7.52 -10.71
CA GLN A 525 6.14 6.74 -10.70
C GLN A 525 6.19 5.76 -9.52
N THR A 526 5.13 5.69 -8.73
CA THR A 526 5.08 4.88 -7.50
C THR A 526 3.83 4.01 -7.54
N GLY A 527 4.00 2.70 -7.36
CA GLY A 527 2.87 1.80 -7.15
C GLY A 527 2.31 1.98 -5.75
N PHE A 528 1.05 1.64 -5.54
CA PHE A 528 0.47 1.54 -4.20
C PHE A 528 -0.64 0.49 -4.19
N THR A 529 -0.94 0.03 -2.99
CA THR A 529 -2.03 -0.88 -2.68
C THR A 529 -3.03 -0.16 -1.78
N LEU A 530 -4.32 -0.21 -2.14
CA LEU A 530 -5.41 0.11 -1.22
C LEU A 530 -6.08 -1.19 -0.78
N ARG A 531 -6.19 -1.36 0.53
CA ARG A 531 -6.88 -2.51 1.13
C ARG A 531 -7.93 -2.01 2.12
N ALA A 532 -9.18 -2.32 1.85
CA ALA A 532 -10.27 -2.09 2.78
C ALA A 532 -10.59 -3.37 3.56
N PHE A 533 -10.86 -3.24 4.85
CA PHE A 533 -11.18 -4.33 5.76
C PHE A 533 -12.46 -3.99 6.54
N ALA A 534 -13.30 -4.99 6.77
CA ALA A 534 -14.50 -4.87 7.60
C ALA A 534 -14.81 -6.18 8.33
N PRO A 535 -15.57 -6.13 9.44
CA PRO A 535 -16.07 -7.33 10.10
C PRO A 535 -16.93 -8.20 9.17
N GLU A 536 -17.17 -9.43 9.60
CA GLU A 536 -18.12 -10.32 8.93
C GLU A 536 -19.51 -9.68 8.81
N GLY A 537 -20.21 -9.95 7.70
CA GLY A 537 -21.51 -9.33 7.41
C GLY A 537 -21.45 -7.97 6.72
N VAL A 538 -20.25 -7.46 6.40
CA VAL A 538 -20.06 -6.28 5.55
C VAL A 538 -19.48 -6.70 4.20
N SER A 539 -20.14 -6.37 3.11
CA SER A 539 -19.59 -6.48 1.75
C SER A 539 -18.86 -5.19 1.36
N LEU A 540 -17.69 -5.33 0.74
CA LEU A 540 -16.84 -4.22 0.32
C LEU A 540 -16.56 -4.30 -1.18
N GLU A 541 -16.71 -3.18 -1.88
CA GLU A 541 -16.32 -3.06 -3.29
C GLU A 541 -15.50 -1.80 -3.49
N LEU A 542 -14.26 -1.94 -3.96
CA LEU A 542 -13.36 -0.83 -4.24
C LEU A 542 -13.23 -0.63 -5.76
N THR A 543 -13.60 0.56 -6.22
CA THR A 543 -13.63 0.93 -7.66
C THR A 543 -12.91 2.25 -7.90
N ARG A 544 -12.31 2.42 -9.08
CA ARG A 544 -11.73 3.69 -9.48
C ARG A 544 -12.82 4.65 -9.93
N LEU A 545 -12.74 5.91 -9.48
CA LEU A 545 -13.58 6.96 -10.03
C LEU A 545 -12.90 7.54 -11.27
N SER A 546 -13.64 7.55 -12.38
CA SER A 546 -13.12 8.15 -13.62
C SER A 546 -12.65 9.58 -13.35
N ARG A 547 -11.48 9.89 -13.88
CA ARG A 547 -10.94 11.26 -13.90
C ARG A 547 -11.39 12.02 -15.14
N THR A 548 -11.80 11.30 -16.18
CA THR A 548 -12.27 11.84 -17.44
C THR A 548 -13.79 11.89 -17.42
N MET A 549 -14.32 13.10 -17.54
CA MET A 549 -15.75 13.32 -17.76
C MET A 549 -15.94 13.65 -19.25
N PRO A 550 -17.06 13.24 -19.88
CA PRO A 550 -17.33 13.54 -21.29
C PRO A 550 -17.27 15.03 -21.64
N PHE A 551 -17.52 15.89 -20.65
CA PHE A 551 -17.41 17.33 -20.73
C PHE A 551 -16.46 17.81 -19.64
N SER A 552 -15.50 18.66 -20.03
CA SER A 552 -14.55 19.29 -19.10
C SER A 552 -14.27 20.70 -19.58
N GLU A 553 -14.33 21.66 -18.66
CA GLU A 553 -13.99 23.06 -18.90
C GLU A 553 -13.10 23.52 -17.73
N THR A 554 -12.04 24.25 -18.05
CA THR A 554 -11.12 24.81 -17.07
C THR A 554 -11.06 26.32 -17.26
N ILE A 555 -11.28 27.04 -16.16
CA ILE A 555 -11.18 28.50 -16.12
C ILE A 555 -9.99 28.85 -15.25
N THR A 556 -9.04 29.61 -15.78
CA THR A 556 -7.88 30.13 -15.05
C THR A 556 -8.07 31.63 -14.77
N GLY A 557 -7.50 32.09 -13.65
CA GLY A 557 -7.58 33.48 -13.22
C GLY A 557 -6.52 33.79 -12.17
N SER A 558 -6.48 35.04 -11.71
CA SER A 558 -5.61 35.49 -10.63
C SER A 558 -6.43 36.19 -9.55
N LEU A 559 -6.04 36.01 -8.29
CA LEU A 559 -6.53 36.82 -7.18
C LEU A 559 -5.57 37.99 -6.99
N ASP A 560 -6.08 39.21 -7.13
CA ASP A 560 -5.36 40.47 -6.94
C ASP A 560 -6.09 41.37 -5.94
N SER A 561 -5.49 42.52 -5.62
CA SER A 561 -6.09 43.48 -4.67
C SER A 561 -7.45 44.04 -5.11
N ARG A 562 -7.88 43.81 -6.36
CA ARG A 562 -9.15 44.31 -6.91
C ARG A 562 -10.26 43.26 -6.87
N ASN A 563 -9.93 41.98 -6.81
CA ASN A 563 -10.92 40.89 -6.80
C ASN A 563 -10.81 39.96 -5.58
N ALA A 564 -9.84 40.14 -4.68
CA ALA A 564 -9.75 39.44 -3.41
C ALA A 564 -10.64 40.12 -2.34
N GLY A 565 -11.95 39.95 -2.48
CA GLY A 565 -12.97 40.59 -1.66
C GLY A 565 -13.01 40.19 -0.18
N GLY A 566 -12.32 39.12 0.21
CA GLY A 566 -12.25 38.63 1.59
C GLY A 566 -13.43 37.72 1.99
N HIS A 567 -13.52 37.37 3.26
CA HIS A 567 -14.57 36.45 3.75
C HIS A 567 -15.97 37.10 3.76
N PRO A 568 -17.07 36.34 3.91
CA PRO A 568 -18.45 36.84 3.83
C PRO A 568 -18.82 38.01 4.75
N GLY A 569 -18.02 38.29 5.79
CA GLY A 569 -18.23 39.42 6.69
C GLY A 569 -17.59 40.74 6.23
N TRP A 570 -16.87 40.75 5.11
CA TRP A 570 -16.22 41.95 4.59
C TRP A 570 -17.14 42.71 3.63
N PRO A 571 -17.18 44.06 3.65
CA PRO A 571 -17.95 44.85 2.70
C PRO A 571 -17.58 44.58 1.23
N THR A 572 -16.32 44.18 1.02
CA THR A 572 -15.73 43.86 -0.28
C THR A 572 -15.99 42.42 -0.71
N HIS A 573 -16.73 41.60 0.04
CA HIS A 573 -16.92 40.18 -0.26
C HIS A 573 -17.50 39.94 -1.66
N MET A 574 -18.40 40.82 -2.12
CA MET A 574 -19.08 40.69 -3.41
C MET A 574 -18.16 40.88 -4.63
N ILE A 575 -16.91 41.33 -4.42
CA ILE A 575 -15.92 41.49 -5.48
C ILE A 575 -15.13 40.19 -5.73
N ASN A 576 -15.29 39.16 -4.88
CA ASN A 576 -14.70 37.84 -5.09
C ASN A 576 -15.19 37.22 -6.42
N PRO A 577 -14.34 36.44 -7.12
CA PRO A 577 -14.71 35.74 -8.35
C PRO A 577 -15.97 34.88 -8.15
N GLN A 578 -16.93 35.03 -9.06
CA GLN A 578 -18.18 34.29 -9.07
C GLN A 578 -18.38 33.63 -10.43
N TYR A 579 -18.71 32.34 -10.41
CA TYR A 579 -18.87 31.54 -11.61
C TYR A 579 -20.28 30.94 -11.64
N ARG A 580 -20.90 30.93 -12.83
CA ARG A 580 -22.20 30.27 -13.06
C ARG A 580 -21.97 28.99 -13.86
N VAL A 581 -22.38 27.86 -13.30
CA VAL A 581 -22.37 26.57 -14.00
C VAL A 581 -23.80 26.24 -14.43
N VAL A 582 -24.01 26.01 -15.73
CA VAL A 582 -25.30 25.63 -16.30
C VAL A 582 -25.20 24.24 -16.89
N VAL A 583 -26.02 23.31 -16.41
CA VAL A 583 -26.10 21.94 -16.93
C VAL A 583 -27.47 21.76 -17.58
N GLN A 584 -27.50 21.62 -18.91
CA GLN A 584 -28.75 21.45 -19.67
C GLN A 584 -28.97 19.97 -19.98
N PRO A 585 -30.12 19.37 -19.60
CA PRO A 585 -30.42 17.99 -19.93
C PRO A 585 -30.76 17.85 -21.41
N THR A 586 -30.34 16.74 -22.02
CA THR A 586 -30.64 16.43 -23.42
C THR A 586 -32.10 16.07 -23.65
N ARG A 587 -32.75 15.39 -22.68
CA ARG A 587 -34.19 15.10 -22.67
C ARG A 587 -34.73 15.02 -21.24
N GLY A 588 -35.86 15.65 -20.97
CA GLY A 588 -36.59 15.51 -19.70
C GLY A 588 -35.78 15.94 -18.46
N ARG A 589 -36.16 15.41 -17.29
CA ARG A 589 -35.42 15.59 -16.02
C ARG A 589 -34.42 14.45 -15.85
N GLU A 590 -33.21 14.63 -16.36
CA GLU A 590 -32.09 13.69 -16.17
C GLU A 590 -31.24 14.09 -14.95
N LYS A 591 -30.66 13.09 -14.26
CA LYS A 591 -29.67 13.32 -13.21
C LYS A 591 -28.30 13.50 -13.87
N ALA A 592 -27.60 14.58 -13.53
CA ALA A 592 -26.21 14.80 -13.93
C ALA A 592 -25.27 14.58 -12.74
N SER A 593 -24.14 13.92 -12.99
CA SER A 593 -23.01 13.88 -12.07
C SER A 593 -21.88 14.74 -12.64
N GLY A 594 -21.20 15.47 -11.76
CA GLY A 594 -20.15 16.41 -12.14
C GLY A 594 -19.11 16.53 -11.04
N ARG A 595 -17.92 16.99 -11.40
CA ARG A 595 -16.84 17.30 -10.46
C ARG A 595 -16.46 18.76 -10.66
N ILE A 596 -16.43 19.52 -9.56
CA ILE A 596 -15.90 20.89 -9.53
C ILE A 596 -14.61 20.84 -8.72
N ILE A 597 -13.53 21.35 -9.30
CA ILE A 597 -12.21 21.40 -8.66
C ILE A 597 -11.79 22.86 -8.60
N VAL A 598 -11.44 23.33 -7.41
CA VAL A 598 -10.85 24.66 -7.21
C VAL A 598 -9.39 24.45 -6.79
N ARG A 599 -8.47 25.19 -7.41
CA ARG A 599 -7.03 25.12 -7.14
C ARG A 599 -6.49 26.54 -6.94
N GLY A 600 -5.57 26.69 -6.00
CA GLY A 600 -4.83 27.92 -5.73
C GLY A 600 -3.35 27.62 -5.54
N ASP A 601 -2.56 28.66 -5.32
CA ASP A 601 -1.19 28.51 -4.83
C ASP A 601 -1.17 27.89 -3.42
N LYS A 602 0.00 27.41 -3.01
CA LYS A 602 0.18 26.69 -1.74
C LYS A 602 -0.05 27.60 -0.51
N ASP A 603 0.15 28.90 -0.68
CA ASP A 603 0.19 29.85 0.42
C ASP A 603 -1.17 30.54 0.65
N SER A 604 -2.12 30.34 -0.27
CA SER A 604 -3.45 30.94 -0.23
C SER A 604 -4.53 29.96 0.19
N THR A 605 -5.26 30.29 1.25
CA THR A 605 -6.45 29.54 1.66
C THR A 605 -7.65 29.93 0.81
N LEU A 606 -8.21 28.98 0.06
CA LEU A 606 -9.43 29.21 -0.73
C LEU A 606 -10.67 28.70 0.01
N ASN A 607 -11.70 29.53 0.07
CA ASN A 607 -13.05 29.13 0.47
C ASN A 607 -13.93 29.12 -0.77
N ALA A 608 -14.37 27.93 -1.20
CA ALA A 608 -15.28 27.78 -2.33
C ALA A 608 -16.66 27.33 -1.83
N ARG A 609 -17.71 27.96 -2.34
CA ARG A 609 -19.09 27.61 -2.02
C ARG A 609 -19.88 27.32 -3.29
N LEU A 610 -20.56 26.17 -3.31
CA LEU A 610 -21.52 25.85 -4.35
C LEU A 610 -22.94 26.17 -3.83
N VAL A 611 -23.57 27.16 -4.45
CA VAL A 611 -24.91 27.63 -4.10
C VAL A 611 -25.91 27.31 -5.22
N TRP A 612 -27.13 26.94 -4.84
CA TRP A 612 -28.22 26.66 -5.77
C TRP A 612 -29.30 27.74 -5.67
N GLY A 613 -29.33 28.66 -6.62
CA GLY A 613 -30.20 29.85 -6.59
C GLY A 613 -31.38 29.84 -7.55
N LYS A 614 -31.66 28.73 -8.27
CA LYS A 614 -32.67 28.70 -9.34
C LYS A 614 -32.56 29.91 -10.30
N GLU A 615 -31.34 30.18 -10.75
CA GLU A 615 -30.98 31.31 -11.63
C GLU A 615 -30.91 32.70 -10.97
N GLU A 616 -31.27 32.83 -9.69
CA GLU A 616 -31.07 34.07 -8.93
C GLU A 616 -29.70 34.07 -8.22
N ARG A 617 -29.16 35.28 -7.99
CA ARG A 617 -27.95 35.46 -7.20
C ARG A 617 -28.30 35.17 -5.74
N VAL A 618 -27.68 34.15 -5.17
CA VAL A 618 -27.87 33.80 -3.76
C VAL A 618 -27.04 34.76 -2.91
N PHE A 619 -27.71 35.55 -2.08
CA PHE A 619 -27.09 36.36 -1.04
C PHE A 619 -27.34 35.64 0.29
N GLU A 620 -26.30 35.46 1.10
CA GLU A 620 -26.43 34.99 2.49
C GLU A 620 -26.72 36.14 3.44
#